data_AF-A0A2V9VAG1-F1
#
_entry.id   AF-A0A2V9VAG1-F1
#
_cell.length_a   1.000
_cell.length_b   1.000
_cell.length_c   1.000
_cell.angle_alpha   90.00
_cell.angle_beta   90.00
_cell.angle_gamma   90.00
#
_symmetry.space_group_name_H-M   'P 1'
#
loop_
_entity.id
_entity.type
_entity.pdbx_description
1 polymer ?
#
loop_
_entity_poly.entity_id
_entity_poly.type
_entity_poly.pdbx_seq_one_letter_code
_entity_poly.pdbx_strand_id
1 'polypeptide(L)'
;GQAFRTQARLITTFELVPAGTDGGITPWGTLCGTVAAFVVGLVCVVAGLLSWKGMLIASVAGTLGMFADSYLGALLERRAWIGNDAVNFLSTTVAALVAISCAAWLH
;
A
#
# COMPACT_ATOMS: atom_id res chain seq x y z
N GLY A 1 2.19 13.37 -0.30
CA GLY A 1 3.50 12.84 -0.71
C GLY A 1 4.14 13.63 -1.85
N GLN A 2 3.42 13.81 -2.97
CA GLN A 2 3.91 14.44 -4.21
C GLN A 2 4.38 15.91 -4.07
N ALA A 3 4.05 16.60 -2.97
CA ALA A 3 4.33 18.03 -2.80
C ALA A 3 5.73 18.36 -2.24
N PHE A 4 6.47 17.40 -1.68
CA PHE A 4 7.66 17.70 -0.85
C PHE A 4 9.01 17.24 -1.42
N ARG A 5 9.04 16.40 -2.46
CA ARG A 5 10.29 15.97 -3.10
C ARG A 5 10.11 15.79 -4.60
N THR A 6 11.13 16.18 -5.34
CA THR A 6 11.25 16.01 -6.80
C THR A 6 11.73 14.61 -7.21
N GLN A 7 12.19 13.78 -6.27
CA GLN A 7 12.75 12.46 -6.55
C GLN A 7 12.16 11.36 -5.65
N ALA A 8 11.86 10.22 -6.27
CA ALA A 8 11.48 8.95 -5.65
C ALA A 8 12.49 7.85 -6.01
N ARG A 9 12.43 6.70 -5.34
CA ARG A 9 13.25 5.52 -5.68
C ARG A 9 12.37 4.38 -6.12
N LEU A 10 12.74 3.68 -7.19
CA LEU A 10 12.02 2.46 -7.58
C LEU A 10 12.15 1.40 -6.50
N ILE A 11 11.04 0.75 -6.15
CA ILE A 11 11.05 -0.32 -5.16
C ILE A 11 11.82 -1.57 -5.62
N THR A 12 11.94 -1.78 -6.93
CA THR A 12 12.62 -2.95 -7.52
C THR A 12 14.12 -2.73 -7.66
N THR A 13 14.55 -1.61 -8.25
CA THR A 13 15.96 -1.34 -8.59
C THR A 13 16.63 -0.30 -7.68
N PHE A 14 15.89 0.38 -6.81
CA PHE A 14 16.36 1.51 -5.99
C PHE A 14 16.93 2.71 -6.76
N GLU A 15 16.75 2.73 -8.08
CA GLU A 15 17.13 3.85 -8.95
C GLU A 15 16.28 5.09 -8.67
N LEU A 16 16.88 6.26 -8.82
CA LEU A 16 16.21 7.55 -8.66
C LEU A 16 15.34 7.83 -9.87
N VAL A 17 14.05 8.10 -9.63
CA VAL A 17 13.05 8.47 -10.64
C VAL A 17 12.34 9.75 -10.22
N PRO A 18 11.74 10.51 -11.17
CA PRO A 18 10.90 11.65 -10.82
C PRO A 18 9.78 11.23 -9.86
N ALA A 19 9.48 12.09 -8.87
CA ALA A 19 8.33 11.86 -8.00
C ALA A 19 7.04 11.77 -8.82
N GLY A 20 6.20 10.78 -8.51
CA GLY A 20 5.00 10.47 -9.30
C GLY A 20 5.19 9.40 -10.37
N THR A 21 6.39 8.83 -10.50
CA THR A 21 6.62 7.65 -11.34
C THR A 21 6.01 6.40 -10.67
N ASP A 22 5.31 5.56 -11.46
CA ASP A 22 4.72 4.32 -10.99
C ASP A 22 5.78 3.38 -10.37
N GLY A 23 5.48 2.90 -9.17
CA GLY A 23 6.41 2.10 -8.37
C GLY A 23 7.57 2.86 -7.71
N GLY A 24 7.54 4.20 -7.75
CA GLY A 24 8.43 5.07 -7.01
C GLY A 24 8.00 5.24 -5.55
N ILE A 25 8.84 4.82 -4.61
CA ILE A 25 8.63 5.02 -3.17
C ILE A 25 9.44 6.21 -2.64
N THR A 26 8.86 6.93 -1.69
CA THR A 26 9.54 7.97 -0.91
C THR A 26 9.33 7.71 0.57
N PRO A 27 10.33 7.94 1.45
CA PRO A 27 10.18 7.72 2.89
C PRO A 27 8.97 8.48 3.49
N TRP A 28 8.76 9.71 3.05
CA TRP A 28 7.61 10.52 3.46
C TRP A 28 6.29 9.99 2.89
N GLY A 29 6.28 9.54 1.63
CA GLY A 29 5.11 8.92 1.03
C GLY A 29 4.70 7.65 1.77
N THR A 30 5.67 6.79 2.09
CA THR A 30 5.44 5.57 2.88
C THR A 30 4.93 5.90 4.27
N LEU A 31 5.53 6.87 4.97
CA LEU A 31 5.07 7.27 6.30
C LEU A 31 3.64 7.82 6.26
N CYS A 32 3.34 8.73 5.32
CA CYS A 32 1.98 9.24 5.14
C CYS A 32 0.98 8.12 4.81
N GLY A 33 1.38 7.17 3.96
CA GLY A 33 0.55 6.01 3.63
C GLY A 33 0.25 5.14 4.84
N THR A 34 1.26 4.83 5.66
CA THR A 34 1.09 4.02 6.88
C THR A 34 0.20 4.74 7.89
N VAL A 35 0.39 6.04 8.08
CA VAL A 35 -0.48 6.86 8.93
C VAL A 35 -1.91 6.87 8.39
N ALA A 36 -2.09 7.01 7.08
CA ALA A 36 -3.42 6.96 6.46
C ALA A 36 -4.11 5.60 6.70
N ALA A 37 -3.40 4.48 6.52
CA ALA A 37 -3.92 3.15 6.81
C ALA A 37 -4.38 3.01 8.28
N PHE A 38 -3.59 3.55 9.21
CA PHE A 38 -3.94 3.55 10.63
C PHE A 38 -5.15 4.43 10.95
N VAL A 39 -5.23 5.62 10.35
CA VAL A 39 -6.38 6.53 10.51
C VAL A 39 -7.65 5.90 9.95
N VAL A 40 -7.59 5.29 8.76
CA VAL A 40 -8.74 4.57 8.18
C VAL A 40 -9.16 3.41 9.08
N GLY A 41 -8.21 2.64 9.61
CA GLY A 41 -8.48 1.59 10.58
C GLY A 41 -9.20 2.12 11.83
N LEU A 42 -8.72 3.23 12.39
CA LEU A 42 -9.31 3.86 13.57
C LEU A 42 -10.75 4.32 13.31
N VAL A 43 -11.02 4.93 12.15
CA VAL A 43 -12.38 5.31 11.74
C VAL A 43 -13.30 4.09 11.68
N CYS A 44 -12.83 2.97 11.13
CA CYS A 44 -13.62 1.74 11.10
C CYS A 44 -13.89 1.16 12.49
N VAL A 45 -12.97 1.30 13.45
CA VAL A 45 -13.21 0.90 14.85
C VAL A 45 -14.27 1.78 15.50
N VAL A 46 -14.17 3.11 15.35
CA VAL A 46 -15.14 4.06 15.89
C VAL A 46 -16.52 3.86 15.27
N ALA A 47 -16.59 3.50 14.00
CA ALA A 47 -17.83 3.15 13.30
C ALA A 47 -18.40 1.78 13.69
N GLY A 48 -17.70 0.99 14.52
CA GLY A 48 -18.12 -0.35 14.93
C GLY A 48 -17.98 -1.43 13.85
N LEU A 49 -17.24 -1.16 12.77
CA LEU A 49 -17.02 -2.08 11.66
C LEU A 49 -15.85 -3.06 11.92
N LEU A 50 -14.89 -2.64 12.74
CA LEU A 50 -13.68 -3.41 13.06
C LEU A 50 -13.44 -3.43 14.58
N SER A 51 -12.90 -4.54 15.08
CA SER A 51 -12.36 -4.61 16.44
C SER A 51 -10.97 -3.96 16.51
N TRP A 52 -10.49 -3.63 17.71
CA TRP A 52 -9.11 -3.13 17.89
C TRP A 52 -8.04 -4.06 17.33
N LYS A 53 -8.25 -5.38 17.42
CA LYS A 53 -7.37 -6.38 16.80
C LYS A 53 -7.48 -6.33 15.26
N GLY A 54 -8.71 -6.24 14.75
CA GLY A 54 -8.97 -6.10 13.31
C GLY A 54 -8.33 -4.85 12.71
N MET A 55 -8.31 -3.73 13.44
CA MET A 55 -7.62 -2.50 13.03
C MET A 55 -6.13 -2.71 12.81
N LEU A 56 -5.45 -3.39 13.73
CA LEU A 56 -4.02 -3.67 13.61
C LEU A 56 -3.75 -4.57 12.40
N ILE A 57 -4.56 -5.61 12.21
CA ILE A 57 -4.47 -6.50 11.04
C ILE A 57 -4.68 -5.71 9.75
N ALA A 58 -5.72 -4.89 9.67
CA ALA A 58 -6.04 -4.09 8.50
C ALA A 58 -4.96 -3.04 8.20
N SER A 59 -4.37 -2.43 9.23
CA SER A 59 -3.29 -1.45 9.06
C SER A 59 -2.02 -2.10 8.52
N VAL A 60 -1.66 -3.29 9.01
CA VAL A 60 -0.52 -4.08 8.50
C VAL A 60 -0.79 -4.54 7.07
N ALA A 61 -1.97 -5.10 6.82
CA ALA A 61 -2.37 -5.58 5.50
C ALA A 61 -2.43 -4.44 4.46
N GLY A 62 -3.01 -3.30 4.82
CA GLY A 62 -3.05 -2.12 3.97
C GLY A 62 -1.65 -1.55 3.69
N THR A 63 -0.75 -1.59 4.68
CA THR A 63 0.65 -1.21 4.48
C THR A 63 1.36 -2.15 3.52
N LEU A 64 1.16 -3.46 3.65
CA LEU A 64 1.69 -4.46 2.73
C LEU A 64 1.09 -4.32 1.31
N GLY A 65 -0.20 -3.99 1.20
CA GLY A 65 -0.85 -3.64 -0.06
C GLY A 65 -0.15 -2.48 -0.76
N MET A 66 0.13 -1.38 -0.06
CA MET A 66 0.85 -0.25 -0.67
C MET A 66 2.24 -0.63 -1.21
N PHE A 67 2.95 -1.55 -0.54
CA PHE A 67 4.21 -2.08 -1.06
C PHE A 67 3.99 -2.97 -2.28
N ALA A 68 2.97 -3.82 -2.28
CA ALA A 68 2.61 -4.67 -3.42
C ALA A 68 2.22 -3.82 -4.64
N ASP A 69 1.44 -2.75 -4.44
CA ASP A 69 1.09 -1.74 -5.45
C ASP A 69 2.35 -1.15 -6.08
N SER A 70 3.27 -0.64 -5.25
CA SER A 70 4.52 -0.08 -5.72
C SER A 70 5.36 -1.12 -6.49
N TYR A 71 5.38 -2.37 -6.02
CA TYR A 71 6.16 -3.44 -6.64
C TYR A 71 5.60 -3.84 -8.01
N LEU A 72 4.28 -4.00 -8.09
CA LEU A 72 3.57 -4.34 -9.32
C LEU A 72 3.60 -3.18 -10.32
N GLY A 73 3.47 -1.93 -9.85
CA GLY A 73 3.63 -0.73 -10.68
C GLY A 73 5.03 -0.64 -11.29
N ALA A 74 6.08 -0.84 -10.47
CA ALA A 74 7.47 -0.83 -10.96
C ALA A 74 7.77 -1.98 -11.95
N LEU A 75 7.13 -3.14 -11.77
CA LEU A 75 7.42 -4.35 -12.54
C LEU A 75 6.60 -4.45 -13.83
N LEU A 76 5.29 -4.17 -13.77
CA LEU A 76 4.33 -4.51 -14.82
C LEU A 76 3.74 -3.27 -15.50
N GLU A 77 3.34 -2.25 -14.73
CA GLU A 77 2.76 -1.02 -15.29
C GLU A 77 3.80 -0.19 -16.03
N ARG A 78 5.00 -0.06 -15.46
CA ARG A 78 6.12 0.62 -16.13
C ARG A 78 6.55 -0.06 -17.43
N ARG A 79 6.23 -1.35 -17.61
CA ARG A 79 6.45 -2.09 -18.86
C ARG A 79 5.28 -1.99 -19.84
N ALA A 80 4.21 -1.27 -19.47
CA ALA A 80 2.93 -1.20 -20.19
C ALA A 80 2.24 -2.57 -20.38
N TRP A 81 2.51 -3.55 -19.50
CA TRP A 81 1.90 -4.88 -19.58
C TRP A 81 0.48 -4.88 -19.00
N ILE A 82 0.25 -4.08 -17.95
CA ILE A 82 -1.04 -3.89 -17.30
C ILE A 82 -1.20 -2.41 -16.93
N GLY A 83 -2.43 -1.91 -16.84
CA GLY A 83 -2.70 -0.52 -16.42
C GLY A 83 -2.86 -0.37 -14.90
N ASN A 84 -2.86 0.88 -14.44
CA ASN A 84 -3.08 1.29 -13.05
C ASN A 84 -4.26 0.58 -12.36
N ASP A 85 -5.39 0.39 -13.07
CA ASP A 85 -6.57 -0.26 -12.50
C ASP A 85 -6.30 -1.73 -12.13
N ALA A 86 -5.56 -2.43 -12.98
CA ALA A 86 -5.19 -3.82 -12.74
C ALA A 86 -4.17 -3.96 -11.61
N VAL A 87 -3.21 -3.01 -11.51
CA VAL A 87 -2.26 -2.94 -10.40
C VAL A 87 -2.98 -2.71 -9.08
N ASN A 88 -3.86 -1.71 -9.02
CA ASN A 88 -4.64 -1.41 -7.82
C ASN A 88 -5.53 -2.59 -7.41
N PHE A 89 -6.18 -3.25 -8.37
CA PHE A 89 -7.00 -4.44 -8.11
C PHE A 89 -6.17 -5.57 -7.51
N LEU A 90 -5.01 -5.87 -8.10
CA LEU A 90 -4.13 -6.94 -7.62
C LEU A 90 -3.55 -6.62 -6.25
N SER A 91 -3.10 -5.39 -6.04
CA SER A 91 -2.60 -4.90 -4.75
C SER A 91 -3.66 -4.98 -3.65
N THR A 92 -4.88 -4.53 -3.94
CA THR A 92 -6.01 -4.62 -3.00
C THR A 92 -6.35 -6.08 -2.69
N THR A 93 -6.29 -6.96 -3.70
CA THR A 93 -6.51 -8.40 -3.51
C THR A 93 -5.45 -9.01 -2.61
N VAL A 94 -4.17 -8.66 -2.80
CA VAL A 94 -3.08 -9.09 -1.92
C VAL A 94 -3.30 -8.60 -0.49
N ALA A 95 -3.66 -7.32 -0.31
CA ALA A 95 -3.96 -6.77 1.00
C ALA A 95 -5.11 -7.52 1.68
N ALA A 96 -6.20 -7.78 0.95
CA ALA A 96 -7.35 -8.52 1.47
C ALA A 96 -7.00 -9.95 1.87
N LEU A 97 -6.24 -10.67 1.04
CA LEU A 97 -5.77 -12.03 1.36
C LEU A 97 -4.90 -12.05 2.60
N VAL A 98 -3.94 -11.12 2.71
CA VAL A 98 -3.09 -11.00 3.90
C VAL A 98 -3.94 -10.73 5.14
N ALA A 99 -4.92 -9.82 5.07
CA ALA A 99 -5.81 -9.52 6.18
C ALA A 99 -6.61 -10.76 6.62
N ILE A 100 -7.18 -11.51 5.67
CA ILE A 100 -7.96 -12.72 5.94
C ILE A 100 -7.07 -13.80 6.55
N SER A 101 -5.89 -14.06 5.99
CA SER A 101 -4.95 -15.05 6.51
C SER A 101 -4.48 -14.71 7.92
N CYS A 102 -4.18 -13.44 8.20
CA CYS A 102 -3.76 -12.99 9.53
C CYS A 102 -4.91 -13.09 10.54
N ALA A 103 -6.13 -12.74 10.13
CA ALA A 103 -7.32 -12.92 10.97
C ALA A 103 -7.58 -14.39 11.27
N ALA A 104 -7.50 -15.27 10.26
CA ALA A 104 -7.69 -16.70 10.43
C ALA A 104 -6.65 -17.36 11.34
N TRP A 105 -5.42 -16.83 11.38
CA TRP A 105 -4.36 -17.32 12.26
C TRP A 105 -4.48 -16.87 13.73
N LEU A 106 -5.25 -15.80 13.97
CA LEU A 106 -5.45 -15.21 15.31
C LEU A 106 -6.77 -15.65 15.97
N HIS A 107 -7.57 -16.45 15.26
CA HIS A 107 -8.80 -17.10 15.72
C HIS A 107 -8.55 -18.57 16.05
#